data_AF-A0A1H9YA94-F1
#
_entry.id   AF-A0A1H9YA94-F1
#
_cell.length_a   1.000
_cell.length_b   1.000
_cell.length_c   1.000
_cell.angle_alpha   90.00
_cell.angle_beta   90.00
_cell.angle_gamma   90.00
#
_symmetry.space_group_name_H-M   'P 1'
#
loop_
_entity.id
_entity.type
_entity.pdbx_description
1 polymer ?
#
loop_
_entity_poly.entity_id
_entity_poly.type
_entity_poly.pdbx_seq_one_letter_code
_entity_poly.pdbx_strand_id
1 'polypeptide(L)'
;MATDFCIATGYTAGMARRPTYPTPPATGMNQWVRDALAASDMTQQALADALTASVGLGSYAKSMVNKMTKARKVSMDEARAISAITGYPLPPSADDEDLAAQIRNLDPADQQMVRSLIDRLHAQKISSSPE
;
A
#
# COMPACT_ATOMS: atom_id res chain seq x y z
N MET A 1 -61.66 14.25 34.95
CA MET A 1 -61.26 13.02 34.25
C MET A 1 -60.05 13.36 33.41
N ALA A 2 -58.87 12.91 33.85
CA ALA A 2 -57.59 13.20 33.21
C ALA A 2 -57.32 12.15 32.12
N THR A 3 -57.07 12.59 30.90
CA THR A 3 -56.71 11.72 29.78
C THR A 3 -55.20 11.58 29.74
N ASP A 4 -54.76 10.34 29.95
CA ASP A 4 -53.37 9.90 29.99
C ASP A 4 -52.71 10.02 28.59
N PHE A 5 -51.53 10.63 28.55
CA PHE A 5 -50.80 10.97 27.34
C PHE A 5 -49.65 9.95 27.16
N CYS A 6 -49.93 8.80 26.55
CA CYS A 6 -48.90 7.82 26.20
C CYS A 6 -48.15 8.25 24.93
N ILE A 7 -47.01 8.91 25.06
CA ILE A 7 -46.03 9.05 23.96
C ILE A 7 -45.10 7.84 23.99
N ALA A 8 -45.34 6.89 23.10
CA ALA A 8 -44.37 5.85 22.77
C ALA A 8 -43.36 6.41 21.76
N THR A 9 -42.17 6.78 22.24
CA THR A 9 -41.06 7.24 21.40
C THR A 9 -40.42 6.05 20.68
N GLY A 10 -41.06 5.59 19.60
CA GLY A 10 -40.48 4.62 18.67
C GLY A 10 -39.43 5.29 17.79
N TYR A 11 -38.17 5.33 18.24
CA TYR A 11 -37.03 5.64 17.38
C TYR A 11 -36.83 4.49 16.39
N THR A 12 -37.48 4.56 15.23
CA THR A 12 -37.09 3.73 14.08
C THR A 12 -35.72 4.23 13.62
N ALA A 13 -34.71 3.40 13.84
CA ALA A 13 -33.35 3.60 13.35
C ALA A 13 -33.40 3.76 11.82
N GLY A 14 -33.39 5.01 11.36
CA GLY A 14 -33.30 5.37 9.97
C GLY A 14 -32.09 4.67 9.36
N MET A 15 -32.38 3.77 8.43
CA MET A 15 -31.43 2.99 7.67
C MET A 15 -30.37 3.92 7.04
N ALA A 16 -29.21 4.01 7.67
CA ALA A 16 -28.02 4.56 7.05
C ALA A 16 -27.66 3.63 5.89
N ARG A 17 -28.11 3.97 4.69
CA ARG A 17 -27.62 3.37 3.44
C ARG A 17 -26.12 3.61 3.42
N ARG A 18 -25.35 2.59 3.81
CA ARG A 18 -23.91 2.58 3.62
C ARG A 18 -23.66 2.85 2.14
N PRO A 19 -22.91 3.90 1.77
CA PRO A 19 -22.50 4.06 0.38
C PRO A 19 -21.74 2.80 -0.03
N THR A 20 -22.35 1.99 -0.88
CA THR A 20 -21.70 0.85 -1.53
C THR A 20 -20.82 1.43 -2.61
N TYR A 21 -19.58 1.75 -2.25
CA TYR A 21 -18.56 2.00 -3.25
C TYR A 21 -18.33 0.69 -3.99
N PRO A 22 -18.42 0.66 -5.33
CA PRO A 22 -18.00 -0.51 -6.08
C PRO A 22 -16.55 -0.79 -5.70
N THR A 23 -16.33 -1.94 -5.08
CA THR A 23 -14.99 -2.41 -4.74
C THR A 23 -14.23 -2.51 -6.06
N PRO A 24 -13.18 -1.70 -6.30
CA PRO A 24 -12.37 -1.88 -7.50
C PRO A 24 -11.84 -3.32 -7.53
N PRO A 25 -11.70 -3.94 -8.71
CA PRO A 25 -11.15 -5.28 -8.83
C PRO A 25 -9.80 -5.33 -8.11
N ALA A 26 -9.54 -6.42 -7.38
CA ALA A 26 -8.28 -6.62 -6.69
C ALA A 26 -7.14 -6.43 -7.70
N THR A 27 -6.39 -5.35 -7.56
CA THR A 27 -5.20 -5.13 -8.39
C THR A 27 -4.15 -6.21 -8.06
N GLY A 28 -3.21 -6.46 -8.97
CA GLY A 28 -2.10 -7.40 -8.72
C GLY A 28 -1.39 -7.14 -7.37
N MET A 29 -1.35 -5.88 -6.94
CA MET A 29 -0.80 -5.45 -5.67
C MET A 29 -1.60 -5.95 -4.44
N ASN A 30 -2.94 -5.99 -4.51
CA ASN A 30 -3.77 -6.51 -3.41
C ASN A 30 -3.61 -8.02 -3.24
N GLN A 31 -3.41 -8.74 -4.35
CA GLN A 31 -3.06 -10.16 -4.33
C GLN A 31 -1.66 -10.35 -3.76
N TRP A 32 -0.68 -9.55 -4.20
CA TRP A 32 0.67 -9.58 -3.66
C TRP A 32 0.73 -9.40 -2.14
N VAL A 33 -0.05 -8.47 -1.55
CA VAL A 33 -0.11 -8.31 -0.08
C VAL A 33 -0.65 -9.57 0.61
N ARG A 34 -1.62 -10.27 -0.01
CA ARG A 34 -2.14 -11.53 0.53
C ARG A 34 -1.08 -12.63 0.50
N ASP A 35 -0.35 -12.72 -0.61
CA ASP A 35 0.70 -13.72 -0.78
C ASP A 35 1.88 -13.44 0.19
N ALA A 36 2.24 -12.17 0.40
CA ALA A 36 3.25 -11.76 1.37
C ALA A 36 2.88 -12.14 2.82
N LEU A 37 1.62 -11.92 3.21
CA LEU A 37 1.11 -12.33 4.53
C LEU A 37 1.11 -13.86 4.68
N ALA A 38 0.71 -14.59 3.64
CA ALA A 38 0.69 -16.05 3.65
C ALA A 38 2.11 -16.65 3.71
N ALA A 39 3.07 -16.07 2.99
CA ALA A 39 4.45 -16.54 2.95
C ALA A 39 5.20 -16.30 4.28
N SER A 40 4.84 -15.26 5.01
CA SER A 40 5.45 -14.90 6.31
C SER A 40 4.73 -15.47 7.51
N ASP A 41 3.62 -16.21 7.31
CA ASP A 41 2.71 -16.68 8.36
C ASP A 41 2.28 -15.57 9.34
N MET A 42 2.25 -14.33 8.86
CA MET A 42 1.89 -13.16 9.67
C MET A 42 0.39 -12.91 9.64
N THR A 43 -0.17 -12.57 10.80
CA THR A 43 -1.56 -12.10 10.87
C THR A 43 -1.66 -10.65 10.40
N GLN A 44 -2.84 -10.26 9.91
CA GLN A 44 -3.12 -8.86 9.54
C GLN A 44 -2.93 -7.86 10.70
N GLN A 45 -3.12 -8.33 11.95
CA GLN A 45 -2.88 -7.52 13.14
C GLN A 45 -1.38 -7.31 13.34
N ALA A 46 -0.59 -8.39 13.29
CA ALA A 46 0.86 -8.32 13.42
C ALA A 46 1.49 -7.42 12.35
N LEU A 47 1.01 -7.48 11.11
CA LEU A 47 1.48 -6.58 10.05
C LEU A 47 1.10 -5.11 10.32
N ALA A 48 -0.09 -4.85 10.85
CA ALA A 48 -0.50 -3.48 11.21
C ALA A 48 0.36 -2.90 12.32
N ASP A 49 0.67 -3.71 13.34
CA ASP A 49 1.52 -3.29 14.45
C ASP A 49 2.96 -3.03 13.97
N ALA A 50 3.50 -3.90 13.10
CA ALA A 50 4.82 -3.71 12.48
C ALA A 50 4.88 -2.48 11.58
N LEU A 51 3.85 -2.23 10.76
CA LEU A 51 3.77 -1.04 9.91
C LEU A 51 3.64 0.24 10.73
N THR A 52 2.95 0.19 11.87
CA THR A 52 2.86 1.33 12.80
C THR A 52 4.20 1.62 13.47
N ALA A 53 4.98 0.57 13.75
CA ALA A 53 6.33 0.71 14.29
C ALA A 53 7.34 1.24 13.24
N SER A 54 7.07 1.05 11.95
CA SER A 54 7.89 1.57 10.86
C SER A 54 7.81 3.10 10.78
N VAL A 55 8.97 3.75 10.91
CA VAL A 55 9.09 5.21 10.90
C VAL A 55 8.60 5.78 9.56
N GLY A 56 7.73 6.79 9.62
CA GLY A 56 7.33 7.59 8.45
C GLY A 56 6.06 7.16 7.72
N LEU A 57 5.44 6.03 8.07
CA LEU A 57 4.20 5.56 7.41
C LEU A 57 2.92 5.95 8.16
N GLY A 58 3.03 6.36 9.43
CA GLY A 58 1.89 6.71 10.28
C GLY A 58 1.30 5.50 11.01
N SER A 59 0.12 5.68 11.63
CA SER A 59 -0.54 4.62 12.40
C SER A 59 -1.35 3.69 11.48
N TYR A 60 -1.11 2.38 11.58
CA TYR A 60 -1.83 1.33 10.86
C TYR A 60 -2.75 0.54 11.78
N ALA A 61 -3.99 0.36 11.33
CA ALA A 61 -4.96 -0.52 11.97
C ALA A 61 -5.17 -1.77 11.12
N LYS A 62 -5.56 -2.89 11.76
CA LYS A 62 -5.96 -4.13 11.07
C LYS A 62 -6.97 -3.90 9.94
N SER A 63 -7.90 -2.95 10.13
CA SER A 63 -8.90 -2.60 9.11
C SER A 63 -8.26 -2.03 7.85
N MET A 64 -7.14 -1.30 7.97
CA MET A 64 -6.39 -0.77 6.84
C MET A 64 -5.65 -1.89 6.11
N VAL A 65 -5.00 -2.80 6.83
CA VAL A 65 -4.36 -3.99 6.23
C VAL A 65 -5.39 -4.87 5.51
N ASN A 66 -6.55 -5.13 6.12
CA ASN A 66 -7.64 -5.84 5.47
C ASN A 66 -8.11 -5.15 4.17
N LYS A 67 -8.16 -3.80 4.16
CA LYS A 67 -8.45 -3.06 2.92
C LYS A 67 -7.34 -3.21 1.88
N MET A 68 -6.06 -3.21 2.29
CA MET A 68 -4.92 -3.46 1.39
C MET A 68 -4.93 -4.85 0.78
N THR A 69 -5.47 -5.86 1.47
CA THR A 69 -5.64 -7.20 0.87
C THR A 69 -6.79 -7.30 -0.13
N LYS A 70 -7.72 -6.34 -0.14
CA LYS A 70 -8.98 -6.46 -0.90
C LYS A 70 -9.11 -5.46 -2.04
N ALA A 71 -8.95 -4.17 -1.75
CA ALA A 71 -9.42 -3.11 -2.65
C ALA A 71 -8.67 -1.79 -2.55
N ARG A 72 -7.96 -1.52 -1.44
CA ARG A 72 -7.20 -0.27 -1.29
C ARG A 72 -5.97 -0.33 -2.18
N LYS A 73 -5.71 0.76 -2.91
CA LYS A 73 -4.44 0.94 -3.62
C LYS A 73 -3.32 1.00 -2.59
N VAL A 74 -2.35 0.11 -2.76
CA VAL A 74 -1.14 0.05 -1.92
C VAL A 74 -0.09 0.91 -2.60
N SER A 75 0.49 1.87 -1.88
CA SER A 75 1.58 2.70 -2.41
C SER A 75 2.87 1.90 -2.51
N MET A 76 3.84 2.38 -3.30
CA MET A 76 5.13 1.72 -3.40
C MET A 76 5.89 1.76 -2.06
N ASP A 77 5.77 2.83 -1.28
CA ASP A 77 6.38 2.91 0.05
C ASP A 77 5.76 1.91 1.03
N GLU A 78 4.43 1.70 0.96
CA GLU A 78 3.77 0.65 1.72
C GLU A 78 4.24 -0.75 1.27
N ALA A 79 4.39 -0.98 -0.04
CA ALA A 79 4.89 -2.25 -0.57
C ALA A 79 6.34 -2.52 -0.13
N ARG A 80 7.21 -1.49 -0.14
CA ARG A 80 8.59 -1.59 0.38
C ARG A 80 8.61 -1.96 1.85
N ALA A 81 7.75 -1.32 2.66
CA ALA A 81 7.67 -1.60 4.08
C ALA A 81 7.16 -3.02 4.36
N ILE A 82 6.12 -3.47 3.65
CA ILE A 82 5.60 -4.83 3.76
C ILE A 82 6.67 -5.85 3.34
N SER A 83 7.40 -5.58 2.26
CA SER A 83 8.51 -6.43 1.81
C SER A 83 9.62 -6.52 2.86
N ALA A 84 10.01 -5.39 3.47
CA ALA A 84 11.02 -5.36 4.53
C ALA A 84 10.57 -6.12 5.80
N ILE A 85 9.28 -6.04 6.17
CA ILE A 85 8.73 -6.72 7.35
C ILE A 85 8.58 -8.23 7.10
N THR A 86 8.04 -8.61 5.95
CA THR A 86 7.67 -10.01 5.65
C THR A 86 8.81 -10.80 5.02
N GLY A 87 9.85 -10.13 4.52
CA GLY A 87 10.89 -10.73 3.68
C GLY A 87 10.40 -11.14 2.29
N TYR A 88 9.13 -10.87 1.95
CA TYR A 88 8.56 -11.23 0.66
C TYR A 88 9.09 -10.28 -0.42
N PRO A 89 9.52 -10.77 -1.60
CA PRO A 89 10.09 -9.92 -2.63
C PRO A 89 9.09 -8.84 -3.05
N LEU A 90 9.62 -7.62 -3.24
CA LEU A 90 8.83 -6.51 -3.76
C LEU A 90 8.15 -6.93 -5.07
N PRO A 91 6.88 -6.54 -5.27
CA PRO A 91 6.25 -6.77 -6.55
C PRO A 91 7.03 -5.96 -7.58
N PRO A 92 7.25 -6.48 -8.79
CA PRO A 92 7.76 -5.66 -9.88
C PRO A 92 6.79 -4.47 -10.01
N SER A 93 7.32 -3.27 -9.84
CA SER A 93 6.51 -2.07 -10.01
C SER A 93 5.98 -2.09 -11.44
N ALA A 94 4.69 -1.82 -11.64
CA ALA A 94 4.19 -1.53 -12.98
C ALA A 94 5.00 -0.36 -13.59
N ASP A 95 5.45 0.58 -12.75
CA ASP A 95 6.34 1.68 -13.13
C ASP A 95 7.79 1.24 -13.48
N ASP A 96 8.28 0.10 -12.99
CA ASP A 96 9.64 -0.40 -13.29
C ASP A 96 9.66 -1.10 -14.65
N GLU A 97 8.60 -1.84 -14.99
CA GLU A 97 8.42 -2.35 -16.35
C GLU A 97 8.26 -1.19 -17.33
N ASP A 98 7.49 -0.15 -16.96
CA ASP A 98 7.26 1.01 -17.83
C ASP A 98 8.54 1.84 -18.00
N LEU A 99 9.31 2.09 -16.93
CA LEU A 99 10.58 2.82 -17.02
C LEU A 99 11.65 2.01 -17.77
N ALA A 100 11.78 0.72 -17.52
CA ALA A 100 12.71 -0.13 -18.25
C ALA A 100 12.32 -0.25 -19.74
N ALA A 101 11.03 -0.27 -20.05
CA ALA A 101 10.53 -0.20 -21.42
C ALA A 101 10.78 1.18 -22.04
N GLN A 102 10.55 2.27 -21.32
CA GLN A 102 10.84 3.63 -21.76
C GLN A 102 12.33 3.77 -22.08
N ILE A 103 13.23 3.36 -21.19
CA ILE A 103 14.68 3.39 -21.42
C ILE A 103 15.06 2.55 -22.65
N ARG A 104 14.45 1.37 -22.83
CA ARG A 104 14.71 0.51 -24.00
C ARG A 104 14.23 1.13 -25.31
N ASN A 105 13.17 1.94 -25.25
CA ASN A 105 12.61 2.65 -26.38
C ASN A 105 13.30 4.01 -26.68
N LEU A 106 14.19 4.47 -25.79
CA LEU A 106 15.02 5.65 -26.05
C LEU A 106 16.08 5.36 -27.12
N ASP A 107 16.54 6.42 -27.78
CA ASP A 107 17.66 6.34 -28.70
C ASP A 107 18.95 5.88 -28.00
N PRO A 108 19.88 5.22 -28.71
CA PRO A 108 21.12 4.70 -28.11
C PRO A 108 21.97 5.77 -27.40
N ALA A 109 21.93 7.01 -27.89
CA ALA A 109 22.61 8.15 -27.27
C ALA A 109 22.01 8.52 -25.92
N ASP A 110 20.68 8.53 -25.81
CA ASP A 110 19.97 8.83 -24.57
C ASP A 110 20.13 7.71 -23.55
N GLN A 111 20.16 6.45 -23.99
CA GLN A 111 20.49 5.31 -23.12
C GLN A 111 21.89 5.44 -22.52
N GLN A 112 22.89 5.85 -23.31
CA GLN A 112 24.25 6.11 -22.80
C GLN A 112 24.27 7.26 -21.79
N MET A 113 23.46 8.30 -22.01
CA MET A 113 23.36 9.43 -21.09
C MET A 113 22.75 9.01 -19.76
N VAL A 114 21.65 8.25 -19.77
CA VAL A 114 21.02 7.71 -18.55
C VAL A 114 22.01 6.83 -17.79
N ARG A 115 22.73 5.95 -18.49
CA ARG A 115 23.75 5.07 -17.87
C ARG A 115 24.88 5.87 -17.22
N SER A 116 25.40 6.88 -17.92
CA SER A 116 26.44 7.77 -17.39
C SER A 116 25.96 8.54 -16.15
N LEU A 117 24.68 8.92 -16.13
CA LEU A 117 24.07 9.60 -14.99
C LEU A 117 23.98 8.67 -13.76
N ILE A 118 23.55 7.43 -13.97
CA ILE A 118 23.48 6.39 -12.94
C ILE A 118 24.88 6.12 -12.36
N ASP A 119 25.88 5.92 -13.22
CA ASP A 119 27.26 5.72 -12.80
C ASP A 119 27.78 6.90 -11.96
N ARG A 120 27.45 8.14 -12.37
CA ARG A 120 27.84 9.34 -11.63
C ARG A 120 27.15 9.45 -10.27
N LEU A 121 25.88 9.08 -10.17
CA LEU A 121 25.14 9.06 -8.91
C LEU A 121 25.67 7.99 -7.95
N HIS A 122 26.02 6.81 -8.47
CA HIS A 122 26.67 5.76 -7.69
C HIS A 122 28.04 6.22 -7.17
N ALA A 123 28.87 6.82 -8.02
CA ALA A 123 30.17 7.36 -7.62
C ALA A 123 30.04 8.44 -6.52
N GLN A 124 29.05 9.35 -6.65
CA GLN A 124 28.79 10.36 -5.62
C GLN A 124 28.30 9.75 -4.30
N LYS A 125 27.41 8.76 -4.35
CA LYS A 125 26.89 8.11 -3.15
C LYS A 125 27.98 7.36 -2.38
N ILE A 126 28.94 6.77 -3.09
CA ILE A 126 30.11 6.10 -2.49
C ILE A 126 31.09 7.13 -1.89
N SER A 127 31.29 8.28 -2.55
CA SER A 127 32.13 9.36 -2.02
C SER A 127 31.51 10.11 -0.83
N SER A 128 30.19 10.04 -0.64
CA SER A 128 29.46 10.73 0.44
C SER A 128 29.21 9.87 1.68
N SER A 129 29.77 8.67 1.78
CA SER A 129 29.79 7.87 3.04
C SER A 129 31.22 7.67 3.56
N PRO A 130 31.86 8.70 4.15
CA PRO A 130 32.74 8.53 5.29
C PRO A 130 31.94 8.69 6.61
N GLU A 131 32.20 7.77 7.54
CA GLU A 131 31.73 7.68 8.94
C GLU A 131 30.38 7.03 9.23
#